data_AF-A0A3C0Z3Z7-F1
#
_entry.id   AF-A0A3C0Z3Z7-F1
#
_cell.length_a   1.000
_cell.length_b   1.000
_cell.length_c   1.000
_cell.angle_alpha   90.00
_cell.angle_beta   90.00
_cell.angle_gamma   90.00
#
_symmetry.space_group_name_H-M   'P 1'
#
loop_
_entity.id
_entity.type
_entity.pdbx_description
1 polymer ?
#
loop_
_entity_poly.entity_id
_entity_poly.type
_entity_poly.pdbx_seq_one_letter_code
_entity_poly.pdbx_strand_id
1 'polypeptide(L)'
;TAEAIDEGKRTADDWDAPDDPVEYMVWLRTRRGEAARRSYKRIIDVEKEAIVLIVNALEAIGDIYGIYGFSGYGRENVEFYTIKELDEAFSDRVKKRIDRVAPLHATRMGPAIRHATTKLEKQDARTKILFLVSDGRPQDRGYSREGVEKEYAVHDTRMALDEAKRKDINAFCLTVDKNGHDYLKTMTADMGYEVLDSIYDLPERLLYLYKRLTM
;
A
#
# COMPACT_ATOMS: atom_id res chain seq x y z
N THR A 1 -0.13 4.48 4.64
CA THR A 1 -0.40 5.12 5.95
C THR A 1 0.89 5.39 6.71
N ALA A 2 0.87 6.28 7.72
CA ALA A 2 2.01 6.56 8.60
C ALA A 2 2.05 5.64 9.84
N GLU A 3 1.14 4.68 9.91
CA GLU A 3 1.03 3.75 11.03
C GLU A 3 2.35 2.99 11.24
N ALA A 4 2.78 3.00 12.49
CA ALA A 4 3.86 2.16 12.98
C ALA A 4 3.41 0.71 13.02
N ILE A 5 4.31 -0.20 12.68
CA ILE A 5 4.06 -1.63 12.81
C ILE A 5 4.11 -1.98 14.32
N ASP A 6 2.99 -2.45 14.88
CA ASP A 6 2.95 -2.92 16.28
C ASP A 6 3.58 -4.32 16.36
N GLU A 7 4.82 -4.40 16.85
CA GLU A 7 5.49 -5.67 17.10
C GLU A 7 4.90 -6.33 18.36
N GLY A 8 3.88 -7.16 18.15
CA GLY A 8 3.24 -7.95 19.19
C GLY A 8 4.12 -9.08 19.73
N LYS A 9 4.98 -8.76 20.71
CA LYS A 9 5.32 -9.63 21.86
C LYS A 9 5.91 -8.76 22.98
N ARG A 10 5.02 -8.15 23.76
CA ARG A 10 5.39 -7.47 25.00
C ARG A 10 5.63 -8.53 26.06
N THR A 11 6.89 -8.86 26.36
CA THR A 11 7.25 -9.61 27.56
C THR A 11 6.88 -8.73 28.77
N ALA A 12 6.06 -9.27 29.67
CA ALA A 12 5.54 -8.55 30.83
C ALA A 12 6.63 -8.21 31.88
N ASP A 13 7.84 -8.75 31.74
CA ASP A 13 8.92 -8.65 32.74
C ASP A 13 9.72 -7.32 32.70
N ASP A 14 9.53 -6.45 31.73
CA ASP A 14 10.41 -5.27 31.50
C ASP A 14 9.99 -3.98 32.23
N TRP A 15 8.98 -4.00 33.10
CA TRP A 15 8.32 -2.80 33.63
C TRP A 15 8.50 -2.47 35.11
N ASP A 16 9.27 -3.24 35.87
CA ASP A 16 9.58 -2.85 37.25
C ASP A 16 10.68 -1.78 37.27
N ALA A 17 10.27 -0.54 37.54
CA ALA A 17 11.19 0.56 37.77
C ALA A 17 11.85 0.38 39.16
N PRO A 18 13.18 0.52 39.28
CA PRO A 18 13.85 0.42 40.57
C PRO A 18 13.36 1.51 41.54
N ASP A 19 13.19 1.15 42.81
CA ASP A 19 12.82 2.09 43.89
C ASP A 19 14.00 3.02 44.27
N ASP A 20 15.24 2.59 44.02
CA ASP A 20 16.42 3.41 44.30
C ASP A 20 16.54 4.59 43.31
N PRO A 21 16.67 5.85 43.79
CA PRO A 21 16.68 7.03 42.94
C PRO A 21 17.86 7.09 41.94
N VAL A 22 19.00 6.49 42.26
CA VAL A 22 20.18 6.48 41.38
C VAL A 22 20.00 5.44 40.28
N GLU A 23 19.52 4.24 40.64
CA GLU A 23 19.18 3.20 39.67
C GLU A 23 18.02 3.62 38.77
N TYR A 24 17.02 4.32 39.30
CA TYR A 24 15.92 4.90 38.53
C TYR A 24 16.40 5.89 37.46
N MET A 25 17.38 6.72 37.80
CA MET A 25 17.98 7.68 36.85
C MET A 25 18.81 6.99 35.75
N VAL A 26 19.46 5.88 36.07
CA VAL A 26 20.15 5.04 35.08
C VAL A 26 19.14 4.34 34.18
N TRP A 27 18.10 3.73 34.76
CA TRP A 27 16.99 3.09 34.05
C TRP A 27 16.31 4.06 33.07
N LEU A 28 16.05 5.31 33.48
CA LEU A 28 15.49 6.35 32.62
C LEU A 28 16.40 6.72 31.44
N ARG A 29 17.73 6.78 31.66
CA ARG A 29 18.70 7.12 30.60
C ARG A 29 18.82 6.00 29.58
N THR A 30 18.87 4.74 30.04
CA THR A 30 18.91 3.57 29.18
C THR A 30 17.66 3.48 28.33
N ARG A 31 16.47 3.68 28.91
CA ARG A 31 15.20 3.70 28.17
C ARG A 31 15.11 4.84 27.16
N ARG A 32 15.60 6.04 27.47
CA ARG A 32 15.64 7.16 26.50
C ARG A 32 16.57 6.87 25.32
N GLY A 33 17.68 6.17 25.57
CA GLY A 33 18.60 5.70 24.52
C GLY A 33 18.04 4.57 23.65
N GLU A 34 17.32 3.62 24.25
CA GLU A 34 16.66 2.51 23.55
C GLU A 34 15.42 2.96 22.76
N ALA A 35 14.63 3.91 23.30
CA ALA A 35 13.51 4.52 22.60
C ALA A 35 13.95 5.29 21.35
N ALA A 36 15.14 5.89 21.36
CA ALA A 36 15.73 6.52 20.18
C ALA A 36 16.29 5.51 19.16
N ARG A 37 16.52 4.25 19.56
CA ARG A 37 17.04 3.16 18.72
C ARG A 37 15.95 2.24 18.17
N ARG A 38 14.75 2.24 18.73
CA ARG A 38 13.56 1.62 18.14
C ARG A 38 13.02 2.54 17.04
N SER A 39 13.67 2.52 15.88
CA SER A 39 13.03 2.98 14.65
C SER A 39 11.92 2.00 14.31
N TYR A 40 10.71 2.23 14.85
CA TYR A 40 9.52 1.49 14.43
C TYR A 40 9.40 1.63 12.92
N LYS A 41 9.56 0.52 12.20
CA LYS A 41 9.36 0.49 10.77
C LYS A 41 7.90 0.79 10.50
N ARG A 42 7.60 1.70 9.57
CA ARG A 42 6.23 2.03 9.19
C ARG A 42 5.81 1.13 8.04
N ILE A 43 4.51 0.95 7.88
CA ILE A 43 3.94 0.19 6.76
C ILE A 43 4.51 0.68 5.41
N ILE A 44 4.55 2.00 5.21
CA ILE A 44 5.10 2.59 3.98
C ILE A 44 6.57 2.26 3.71
N ASP A 45 7.37 2.04 4.76
CA ASP A 45 8.78 1.68 4.59
C ASP A 45 8.89 0.25 4.02
N VAL A 46 8.00 -0.66 4.43
CA VAL A 46 7.91 -2.01 3.88
C VAL A 46 7.31 -2.01 2.46
N GLU A 47 6.31 -1.17 2.19
CA GLU A 47 5.77 -1.00 0.83
C GLU A 47 6.85 -0.52 -0.16
N LYS A 48 7.72 0.40 0.26
CA LYS A 48 8.87 0.85 -0.55
C LYS A 48 9.82 -0.29 -0.86
N GLU A 49 10.12 -1.15 0.12
CA GLU A 49 10.96 -2.32 -0.08
C GLU A 49 10.32 -3.32 -1.06
N ALA A 50 9.00 -3.56 -0.94
CA ALA A 50 8.26 -4.39 -1.87
C ALA A 50 8.34 -3.84 -3.31
N ILE A 51 8.22 -2.52 -3.48
CA ILE A 51 8.40 -1.85 -4.78
C ILE A 51 9.81 -2.09 -5.32
N VAL A 52 10.86 -1.95 -4.50
CA VAL A 52 12.23 -2.17 -4.95
C VAL A 52 12.45 -3.62 -5.42
N LEU A 53 11.91 -4.60 -4.68
CA LEU A 53 12.05 -6.01 -5.05
C LEU A 53 11.31 -6.34 -6.37
N ILE A 54 10.07 -5.90 -6.53
CA ILE A 54 9.31 -6.17 -7.76
C ILE A 54 9.93 -5.45 -8.97
N VAL A 55 10.47 -4.23 -8.78
CA VAL A 55 11.18 -3.50 -9.83
C VAL A 55 12.39 -4.28 -10.33
N ASN A 56 13.20 -4.83 -9.42
CA ASN A 56 14.36 -5.63 -9.84
C ASN A 56 13.95 -6.84 -10.67
N ALA A 57 12.83 -7.49 -10.32
CA ALA A 57 12.31 -8.61 -11.11
C ALA A 57 11.79 -8.17 -12.48
N LEU A 58 11.03 -7.07 -12.54
CA LEU A 58 10.49 -6.52 -13.79
C LEU A 58 11.61 -6.08 -14.74
N GLU A 59 12.63 -5.38 -14.23
CA GLU A 59 13.81 -4.96 -14.99
C GLU A 59 14.63 -6.15 -15.50
N ALA A 60 14.76 -7.22 -14.70
CA ALA A 60 15.47 -8.43 -15.11
C ALA A 60 14.73 -9.21 -16.22
N ILE A 61 13.41 -9.18 -16.23
CA ILE A 61 12.56 -9.84 -17.23
C ILE A 61 12.39 -8.96 -18.49
N GLY A 62 12.46 -7.63 -18.33
CA GLY A 62 12.24 -6.67 -19.41
C GLY A 62 10.78 -6.25 -19.58
N ASP A 63 9.95 -6.41 -18.56
CA ASP A 63 8.54 -6.02 -18.60
C ASP A 63 8.37 -4.49 -18.49
N ILE A 64 7.38 -3.96 -19.21
CA ILE A 64 6.99 -2.55 -19.11
C ILE A 64 6.13 -2.37 -17.86
N TYR A 65 6.51 -1.42 -17.00
CA TYR A 65 5.78 -1.15 -15.75
C TYR A 65 5.75 0.33 -15.41
N GLY A 66 4.75 0.74 -14.63
CA GLY A 66 4.66 2.07 -14.03
C GLY A 66 4.50 1.96 -12.52
N ILE A 67 4.90 3.00 -11.80
CA ILE A 67 4.73 3.07 -10.34
C ILE A 67 3.99 4.37 -10.04
N TYR A 68 2.87 4.24 -9.33
CA TYR A 68 1.99 5.36 -9.04
C TYR A 68 1.56 5.31 -7.57
N GLY A 69 1.52 6.47 -6.94
CA GLY A 69 0.87 6.67 -5.65
C GLY A 69 -0.47 7.36 -5.84
N PHE A 70 -1.37 7.22 -4.88
CA PHE A 70 -2.64 7.93 -4.89
C PHE A 70 -3.00 8.42 -3.49
N SER A 71 -3.75 9.51 -3.45
CA SER A 71 -4.43 9.99 -2.26
C SER A 71 -5.64 10.83 -2.69
N GLY A 72 -6.22 11.61 -1.78
CA GLY A 72 -7.28 12.53 -2.12
C GLY A 72 -7.87 13.23 -0.91
N TYR A 73 -8.63 14.27 -1.21
CA TYR A 73 -9.44 15.03 -0.26
C TYR A 73 -10.72 15.54 -0.93
N GLY A 74 -11.65 14.62 -1.10
CA GLY A 74 -12.92 14.81 -1.75
C GLY A 74 -12.87 14.91 -3.25
N ARG A 75 -14.05 14.99 -3.86
CA ARG A 75 -14.22 14.94 -5.32
C ARG A 75 -13.45 16.02 -6.11
N GLU A 76 -13.15 17.14 -5.47
CA GLU A 76 -12.45 18.28 -6.08
C GLU A 76 -10.93 18.15 -5.97
N ASN A 77 -10.40 17.21 -5.17
CA ASN A 77 -8.98 17.01 -4.98
C ASN A 77 -8.63 15.51 -4.97
N VAL A 78 -8.46 14.93 -6.16
CA VAL A 78 -7.92 13.58 -6.32
C VAL A 78 -6.44 13.69 -6.62
N GLU A 79 -5.61 13.06 -5.80
CA GLU A 79 -4.16 13.12 -5.95
C GLU A 79 -3.64 11.83 -6.60
N PHE A 80 -2.93 11.97 -7.71
CA PHE A 80 -2.29 10.86 -8.43
C PHE A 80 -0.81 11.20 -8.66
N TYR A 81 0.07 10.46 -8.01
CA TYR A 81 1.50 10.72 -7.99
C TYR A 81 2.23 9.78 -8.92
N THR A 82 2.77 10.29 -10.01
CA THR A 82 3.68 9.54 -10.87
C THR A 82 5.05 9.38 -10.20
N ILE A 83 5.37 8.17 -9.78
CA ILE A 83 6.71 7.80 -9.30
C ILE A 83 7.56 7.39 -10.50
N LYS A 84 7.02 6.56 -11.40
CA LYS A 84 7.61 6.15 -12.68
C LYS A 84 6.51 6.02 -13.73
N GLU A 85 6.65 6.66 -14.89
CA GLU A 85 5.76 6.40 -16.03
C GLU A 85 6.07 5.06 -16.72
N LEU A 86 5.12 4.53 -17.48
CA LEU A 86 5.29 3.27 -18.24
C LEU A 86 6.45 3.35 -19.24
N ASP A 87 6.63 4.49 -19.89
CA ASP A 87 7.68 4.77 -20.89
C ASP A 87 8.96 5.39 -20.30
N GLU A 88 9.01 5.64 -18.99
CA GLU A 88 10.21 6.15 -18.32
C GLU A 88 11.15 5.01 -17.95
N ALA A 89 12.44 5.09 -18.28
CA ALA A 89 13.43 4.11 -17.84
C ALA A 89 13.68 4.21 -16.32
N PHE A 90 13.96 3.07 -15.67
CA PHE A 90 14.34 3.09 -14.26
C PHE A 90 15.70 3.79 -14.07
N SER A 91 15.76 4.73 -13.13
CA SER A 91 16.93 5.57 -12.92
C SER A 91 17.06 6.01 -11.47
N ASP A 92 18.19 6.60 -11.11
CA ASP A 92 18.39 7.16 -9.75
C ASP A 92 17.39 8.27 -9.41
N ARG A 93 16.83 8.94 -10.42
CA ARG A 93 15.75 9.91 -10.22
C ARG A 93 14.47 9.22 -9.76
N VAL A 94 14.14 8.06 -10.34
CA VAL A 94 12.97 7.25 -9.92
C VAL A 94 13.20 6.71 -8.50
N LYS A 95 14.40 6.20 -8.19
CA LYS A 95 14.76 5.77 -6.82
C LYS A 95 14.52 6.86 -5.78
N LYS A 96 14.94 8.10 -6.07
CA LYS A 96 14.69 9.26 -5.20
C LYS A 96 13.21 9.60 -5.05
N ARG A 97 12.37 9.36 -6.07
CA ARG A 97 10.91 9.55 -5.96
C ARG A 97 10.29 8.47 -5.07
N ILE A 98 10.71 7.20 -5.20
CA ILE A 98 10.28 6.11 -4.32
C ILE A 98 10.62 6.42 -2.86
N ASP A 99 11.86 6.86 -2.59
CA ASP A 99 12.31 7.22 -1.24
C ASP A 99 11.47 8.35 -0.62
N ARG A 100 11.01 9.31 -1.45
CA ARG A 100 10.20 10.45 -1.02
C ARG A 100 8.72 10.14 -0.85
N VAL A 101 8.24 8.95 -1.21
CA VAL A 101 6.82 8.61 -0.99
C VAL A 101 6.51 8.70 0.51
N ALA A 102 5.46 9.44 0.83
CA ALA A 102 5.02 9.67 2.19
C ALA A 102 3.50 9.48 2.27
N PRO A 103 2.97 9.08 3.44
CA PRO A 103 1.53 8.98 3.64
C PRO A 103 0.89 10.36 3.59
N LEU A 104 -0.33 10.42 3.04
CA LEU A 104 -1.09 11.66 2.88
C LEU A 104 -2.49 11.51 3.47
N HIS A 105 -3.52 12.00 2.78
CA HIS A 105 -4.86 12.23 3.30
C HIS A 105 -5.73 10.96 3.26
N ALA A 106 -6.45 10.73 2.17
CA ALA A 106 -7.47 9.69 2.06
C ALA A 106 -7.12 8.60 1.04
N THR A 107 -7.93 7.55 1.01
CA THR A 107 -7.75 6.34 0.19
C THR A 107 -8.69 6.37 -1.01
N ARG A 108 -8.49 7.34 -1.92
CA ARG A 108 -9.36 7.62 -3.08
C ARG A 108 -9.06 6.71 -4.28
N MET A 109 -9.33 5.41 -4.13
CA MET A 109 -8.90 4.38 -5.10
C MET A 109 -9.58 4.46 -6.46
N GLY A 110 -10.91 4.68 -6.52
CA GLY A 110 -11.68 4.60 -7.77
C GLY A 110 -11.11 5.44 -8.93
N PRO A 111 -10.93 6.76 -8.76
CA PRO A 111 -10.27 7.61 -9.75
C PRO A 111 -8.83 7.19 -10.10
N ALA A 112 -8.05 6.75 -9.11
CA ALA A 112 -6.67 6.32 -9.33
C ALA A 112 -6.60 5.06 -10.20
N ILE A 113 -7.45 4.08 -9.92
CA ILE A 113 -7.61 2.85 -10.73
C ILE A 113 -7.99 3.18 -12.16
N ARG A 114 -8.98 4.07 -12.37
CA ARG A 114 -9.38 4.51 -13.72
C ARG A 114 -8.24 5.18 -14.47
N HIS A 115 -7.48 6.04 -13.80
CA HIS A 115 -6.35 6.72 -14.43
C HIS A 115 -5.22 5.75 -14.82
N ALA A 116 -4.86 4.82 -13.92
CA ALA A 116 -3.89 3.76 -14.23
C ALA A 116 -4.38 2.83 -15.34
N THR A 117 -5.68 2.51 -15.34
CA THR A 117 -6.35 1.72 -16.39
C THR A 117 -6.20 2.37 -17.76
N THR A 118 -6.45 3.67 -17.89
CA THR A 118 -6.25 4.40 -19.16
C THR A 118 -4.79 4.41 -19.62
N LYS A 119 -3.83 4.40 -18.69
CA LYS A 119 -2.40 4.30 -19.03
C LYS A 119 -2.03 2.90 -19.55
N LEU A 120 -2.54 1.85 -18.91
CA LEU A 120 -2.34 0.45 -19.32
C LEU A 120 -3.05 0.12 -20.64
N GLU A 121 -4.24 0.66 -20.87
CA GLU A 121 -5.02 0.48 -22.09
C GLU A 121 -4.21 0.87 -23.33
N LYS A 122 -3.42 1.94 -23.24
CA LYS A 122 -2.55 2.45 -24.31
C LYS A 122 -1.34 1.57 -24.64
N GLN A 123 -1.01 0.59 -23.79
CA GLN A 123 0.14 -0.27 -24.02
C GLN A 123 -0.24 -1.43 -24.94
N ASP A 124 0.63 -1.73 -25.90
CA ASP A 124 0.51 -2.94 -26.74
C ASP A 124 1.19 -4.12 -26.03
N ALA A 125 0.47 -4.70 -25.07
CA ALA A 125 0.94 -5.83 -24.27
C ALA A 125 -0.14 -6.90 -24.24
N ARG A 126 0.28 -8.17 -24.40
CA ARG A 126 -0.61 -9.35 -24.35
C ARG A 126 -1.30 -9.50 -22.99
N THR A 127 -0.56 -9.24 -21.92
CA THR A 127 -1.05 -9.34 -20.54
C THR A 127 -0.85 -7.99 -19.88
N LYS A 128 -1.92 -7.42 -19.33
CA LYS A 128 -1.90 -6.16 -18.59
C LYS A 128 -2.33 -6.40 -17.16
N ILE A 129 -1.50 -6.03 -16.19
CA ILE A 129 -1.73 -6.29 -14.77
C ILE A 129 -1.75 -4.98 -14.00
N LEU A 130 -2.71 -4.84 -13.08
CA LEU A 130 -2.79 -3.72 -12.14
C LEU A 130 -2.71 -4.25 -10.71
N PHE A 131 -1.56 -4.08 -10.06
CA PHE A 131 -1.45 -4.33 -8.62
C PHE A 131 -1.92 -3.12 -7.82
N LEU A 132 -2.91 -3.34 -6.95
CA LEU A 132 -3.37 -2.38 -5.97
C LEU A 132 -2.88 -2.80 -4.59
N VAL A 133 -1.89 -2.09 -4.07
CA VAL A 133 -1.42 -2.27 -2.68
C VAL A 133 -2.03 -1.16 -1.83
N SER A 134 -2.72 -1.52 -0.76
CA SER A 134 -3.34 -0.57 0.17
C SER A 134 -3.37 -1.15 1.57
N ASP A 135 -3.17 -0.33 2.59
CA ASP A 135 -3.24 -0.69 4.01
C ASP A 135 -4.58 -0.37 4.66
N GLY A 136 -5.56 0.10 3.89
CA GLY A 136 -6.87 0.41 4.43
C GLY A 136 -8.00 0.41 3.40
N ARG A 137 -9.21 0.46 3.94
CA ARG A 137 -10.47 0.58 3.20
C ARG A 137 -10.54 1.86 2.35
N PRO A 138 -11.18 1.81 1.15
CA PRO A 138 -11.51 3.02 0.40
C PRO A 138 -12.29 4.03 1.25
N GLN A 139 -11.82 5.27 1.29
CA GLN A 139 -12.42 6.35 2.06
C GLN A 139 -12.04 7.69 1.45
N ASP A 140 -12.96 8.65 1.48
CA ASP A 140 -12.69 10.02 1.07
C ASP A 140 -13.82 10.99 1.51
N ARG A 141 -13.49 12.28 1.63
CA ARG A 141 -14.44 13.33 1.99
C ARG A 141 -15.56 13.45 0.94
N GLY A 142 -16.81 13.41 1.37
CA GLY A 142 -17.95 13.56 0.45
C GLY A 142 -18.33 12.30 -0.33
N TYR A 143 -17.73 11.15 -0.01
CA TYR A 143 -18.42 9.86 -0.18
C TYR A 143 -19.61 9.68 0.78
N SER A 144 -19.83 10.68 1.63
CA SER A 144 -20.81 10.71 2.71
C SER A 144 -22.09 11.46 2.36
N ARG A 145 -23.24 10.78 2.48
CA ARG A 145 -24.40 11.31 3.20
C ARG A 145 -24.52 10.51 4.51
N GLU A 146 -25.03 11.12 5.58
CA GLU A 146 -25.13 10.47 6.90
C GLU A 146 -25.73 9.05 6.80
N GLY A 147 -25.03 8.05 7.35
CA GLY A 147 -25.49 6.66 7.48
C GLY A 147 -25.04 5.65 6.41
N VAL A 148 -24.44 6.07 5.28
CA VAL A 148 -24.10 5.15 4.14
C VAL A 148 -22.65 5.30 3.64
N GLU A 149 -21.79 5.99 4.41
CA GLU A 149 -20.47 6.48 3.99
C GLU A 149 -19.54 5.43 3.37
N LYS A 150 -19.45 4.27 4.04
CA LYS A 150 -18.42 3.28 3.74
C LYS A 150 -18.79 2.37 2.56
N GLU A 151 -20.06 2.33 2.17
CA GLU A 151 -20.54 1.47 1.08
C GLU A 151 -20.29 2.13 -0.27
N TYR A 152 -20.54 3.43 -0.40
CA TYR A 152 -20.33 4.13 -1.67
C TYR A 152 -18.87 4.05 -2.13
N ALA A 153 -17.91 4.28 -1.22
CA ALA A 153 -16.48 4.19 -1.54
C ALA A 153 -16.07 2.80 -2.05
N VAL A 154 -16.64 1.76 -1.44
CA VAL A 154 -16.43 0.36 -1.82
C VAL A 154 -17.03 0.09 -3.19
N HIS A 155 -18.24 0.56 -3.46
CA HIS A 155 -18.91 0.39 -4.76
C HIS A 155 -18.28 1.21 -5.89
N ASP A 156 -17.78 2.43 -5.62
CA ASP A 156 -17.03 3.20 -6.61
C ASP A 156 -15.71 2.52 -6.98
N THR A 157 -15.00 1.98 -5.98
CA THR A 157 -13.78 1.19 -6.21
C THR A 157 -14.09 -0.08 -7.00
N ARG A 158 -15.17 -0.80 -6.65
CA ARG A 158 -15.65 -1.95 -7.42
C ARG A 158 -15.92 -1.59 -8.87
N MET A 159 -16.64 -0.50 -9.12
CA MET A 159 -16.96 -0.06 -10.46
C MET A 159 -15.68 0.25 -11.26
N ALA A 160 -14.67 0.88 -10.63
CA ALA A 160 -13.39 1.13 -11.27
C ALA A 160 -12.63 -0.17 -11.62
N LEU A 161 -12.72 -1.20 -10.77
CA LEU A 161 -12.14 -2.52 -11.04
C LEU A 161 -12.88 -3.27 -12.15
N ASP A 162 -14.22 -3.20 -12.16
CA ASP A 162 -15.06 -3.76 -13.22
C ASP A 162 -14.76 -3.09 -14.58
N GLU A 163 -14.53 -1.77 -14.59
CA GLU A 163 -14.10 -1.02 -15.78
C GLU A 163 -12.72 -1.47 -16.29
N ALA A 164 -11.76 -1.71 -15.39
CA ALA A 164 -10.43 -2.23 -15.74
C ALA A 164 -10.54 -3.63 -16.35
N LYS A 165 -11.34 -4.50 -15.73
CA LYS A 165 -11.59 -5.86 -16.23
C LYS A 165 -12.19 -5.89 -17.63
N ARG A 166 -13.14 -5.00 -17.92
CA ARG A 166 -13.75 -4.87 -19.27
C ARG A 166 -12.76 -4.45 -20.35
N LYS A 167 -11.57 -3.98 -19.96
CA LYS A 167 -10.47 -3.60 -20.85
C LYS A 167 -9.33 -4.63 -20.84
N ASP A 168 -9.62 -5.86 -20.42
CA ASP A 168 -8.68 -6.98 -20.31
C ASP A 168 -7.45 -6.65 -19.44
N ILE A 169 -7.64 -5.82 -18.41
CA ILE A 169 -6.63 -5.52 -17.40
C ILE A 169 -6.92 -6.34 -16.14
N ASN A 170 -5.98 -7.24 -15.82
CA ASN A 170 -6.05 -8.11 -14.66
C ASN A 170 -5.62 -7.33 -13.42
N ALA A 171 -6.59 -6.82 -12.68
CA ALA A 171 -6.32 -6.18 -11.41
C ALA A 171 -6.18 -7.24 -10.28
N PHE A 172 -5.32 -6.95 -9.29
CA PHE A 172 -5.16 -7.76 -8.08
C PHE A 172 -4.93 -6.84 -6.87
N CYS A 173 -5.67 -7.06 -5.79
CA CYS A 173 -5.56 -6.24 -4.57
C CYS A 173 -4.78 -6.98 -3.47
N LEU A 174 -3.76 -6.33 -2.93
CA LEU A 174 -3.02 -6.75 -1.75
C LEU A 174 -3.25 -5.76 -0.62
N THR A 175 -3.61 -6.27 0.55
CA THR A 175 -3.82 -5.42 1.72
C THR A 175 -3.36 -6.06 3.01
N VAL A 176 -3.06 -5.23 4.00
CA VAL A 176 -2.77 -5.61 5.38
C VAL A 176 -3.88 -5.19 6.35
N ASP A 177 -4.99 -4.64 5.83
CA ASP A 177 -6.16 -4.30 6.63
C ASP A 177 -6.83 -5.60 7.10
N LYS A 178 -6.69 -5.90 8.39
CA LYS A 178 -7.32 -7.09 9.01
C LYS A 178 -8.84 -7.06 8.93
N ASN A 179 -9.45 -5.89 8.81
CA ASN A 179 -10.89 -5.73 8.58
C ASN A 179 -11.25 -5.84 7.08
N GLY A 180 -10.24 -6.08 6.23
CA GLY A 180 -10.37 -6.27 4.80
C GLY A 180 -11.46 -7.27 4.42
N HIS A 181 -11.59 -8.36 5.19
CA HIS A 181 -12.59 -9.41 4.93
C HIS A 181 -14.03 -8.88 4.85
N ASP A 182 -14.36 -7.79 5.57
CA ASP A 182 -15.72 -7.24 5.62
C ASP A 182 -16.13 -6.55 4.31
N TYR A 183 -15.19 -5.95 3.59
CA TYR A 183 -15.50 -5.12 2.41
C TYR A 183 -14.84 -5.59 1.12
N LEU A 184 -13.68 -6.27 1.19
CA LEU A 184 -12.92 -6.66 0.01
C LEU A 184 -13.73 -7.56 -0.90
N LYS A 185 -14.47 -8.53 -0.36
CA LYS A 185 -15.32 -9.41 -1.17
C LYS A 185 -16.34 -8.62 -2.00
N THR A 186 -16.94 -7.57 -1.43
CA THR A 186 -17.86 -6.69 -2.14
C THR A 186 -17.12 -5.80 -3.14
N MET A 187 -15.96 -5.27 -2.73
CA MET A 187 -15.12 -4.36 -3.52
C MET A 187 -14.53 -5.02 -4.75
N THR A 188 -13.98 -6.23 -4.62
CA THR A 188 -13.22 -6.91 -5.66
C THR A 188 -14.08 -7.87 -6.47
N ALA A 189 -15.26 -8.24 -5.98
CA ALA A 189 -16.17 -9.15 -6.66
C ALA A 189 -15.47 -10.49 -7.01
N ASP A 190 -15.25 -10.74 -8.30
CA ASP A 190 -14.56 -11.91 -8.85
C ASP A 190 -13.07 -11.65 -9.16
N MET A 191 -12.57 -10.44 -8.90
CA MET A 191 -11.16 -10.09 -8.94
C MET A 191 -10.42 -10.69 -7.74
N GLY A 192 -9.20 -11.16 -7.99
CA GLY A 192 -8.31 -11.67 -6.94
C GLY A 192 -7.91 -10.60 -5.93
N TYR A 193 -7.96 -10.97 -4.65
CA TYR A 193 -7.41 -10.17 -3.57
C TYR A 193 -6.76 -11.06 -2.53
N GLU A 194 -5.92 -10.46 -1.69
CA GLU A 194 -5.31 -11.13 -0.57
C GLU A 194 -5.10 -10.17 0.60
N VAL A 195 -5.48 -10.64 1.80
CA VAL A 195 -5.20 -9.97 3.07
C VAL A 195 -3.98 -10.67 3.68
N LEU A 196 -2.90 -9.93 3.87
CA LEU A 196 -1.67 -10.42 4.49
C LEU A 196 -1.80 -10.33 6.01
N ASP A 197 -1.42 -11.40 6.70
CA ASP A 197 -1.38 -11.42 8.17
C ASP A 197 -0.31 -10.45 8.73
N SER A 198 0.78 -10.28 7.97
CA SER A 198 1.91 -9.41 8.28
C SER A 198 2.31 -8.59 7.06
N ILE A 199 2.52 -7.29 7.25
CA ILE A 199 3.06 -6.41 6.20
C ILE A 199 4.44 -6.85 5.72
N TYR A 200 5.23 -7.53 6.58
CA TYR A 200 6.54 -8.04 6.22
C TYR A 200 6.51 -9.11 5.12
N ASP A 201 5.36 -9.75 4.90
CA ASP A 201 5.19 -10.75 3.85
C ASP A 201 4.95 -10.12 2.46
N LEU A 202 4.64 -8.82 2.42
CA LEU A 202 4.28 -8.10 1.20
C LEU A 202 5.34 -8.22 0.09
N PRO A 203 6.66 -8.02 0.34
CA PRO A 203 7.66 -8.04 -0.72
C PRO A 203 7.74 -9.40 -1.43
N GLU A 204 7.82 -10.49 -0.66
CA GLU A 204 7.87 -11.86 -1.21
C GLU A 204 6.54 -12.25 -1.87
N ARG A 205 5.42 -11.87 -1.25
CA ARG A 205 4.10 -12.23 -1.77
C ARG A 205 3.77 -11.52 -3.07
N LEU A 206 4.13 -10.25 -3.20
CA LEU A 206 3.97 -9.48 -4.44
C LEU A 206 4.74 -10.13 -5.60
N LEU A 207 5.98 -10.55 -5.37
CA LEU A 207 6.79 -11.27 -6.36
C LEU A 207 6.15 -12.61 -6.76
N TYR A 208 5.67 -13.40 -5.79
CA TYR A 208 4.98 -14.66 -6.05
C TYR A 208 3.72 -14.45 -6.91
N LEU A 209 2.91 -13.45 -6.58
CA LEU A 209 1.68 -13.16 -7.29
C LEU A 209 1.93 -12.68 -8.71
N TYR A 210 2.93 -11.82 -8.91
CA TYR A 210 3.37 -11.42 -10.24
C TYR A 210 3.73 -12.66 -11.09
N LYS A 211 4.58 -13.55 -10.56
CA LYS A 211 4.96 -14.79 -11.25
C LYS A 211 3.76 -15.66 -11.63
N ARG A 212 2.77 -15.78 -10.74
CA ARG A 212 1.55 -16.57 -10.97
C ARG A 212 0.62 -15.94 -12.01
N LEU A 213 0.63 -14.62 -12.17
CA LEU A 213 -0.26 -13.90 -13.09
C LEU A 213 0.35 -13.69 -14.48
N THR A 214 1.67 -13.87 -14.64
CA THR A 214 2.38 -13.71 -15.93
C THR A 214 2.79 -15.02 -16.59
N MET A 215 2.83 -16.14 -15.86
CA MET A 215 3.15 -17.49 -16.37
C MET A 215 1.90 -18.35 -16.50
#